data_AF-A0A352NEL3-F1
#
_entry.id   AF-A0A352NEL3-F1
#
_cell.length_a   1.000
_cell.length_b   1.000
_cell.length_c   1.000
_cell.angle_alpha   90.00
_cell.angle_beta   90.00
_cell.angle_gamma   90.00
#
_symmetry.space_group_name_H-M   'P 1'
#
loop_
_entity.id
_entity.type
_entity.pdbx_description
1 polymer ?
#
loop_
_entity_poly.entity_id
_entity_poly.type
_entity_poly.pdbx_seq_one_letter_code
_entity_poly.pdbx_strand_id
1 'polypeptide(L)'
;MTANVRLGNQYPTQSVIIPFTESRSEEAIGFYEKTGLESYEWQREMLKGVMAVDDDGLWVHQKFGYSLPRRNGKTEIVYMLELWALEQGLSILHTAHRISTSHSSFEKLKKYLEDS
;
A
#
# COMPACT_ATOMS: atom_id res chain seq x y z
N MET A 1 30.70 1.88 -17.34
CA MET A 1 29.39 2.27 -17.91
C MET A 1 28.34 1.35 -17.29
N THR A 2 27.60 1.82 -16.31
CA THR A 2 26.47 1.09 -15.73
C THR A 2 25.38 1.01 -16.80
N ALA A 3 25.01 -0.20 -17.22
CA ALA A 3 23.93 -0.39 -18.16
C ALA A 3 22.65 0.22 -17.56
N ASN A 4 22.00 1.12 -18.31
CA ASN A 4 20.70 1.66 -17.90
C ASN A 4 19.72 0.50 -17.73
N VAL A 5 19.28 0.26 -16.50
CA VAL A 5 18.30 -0.77 -16.17
C VAL A 5 17.00 -0.41 -16.88
N ARG A 6 16.57 -1.25 -17.82
CA ARG A 6 15.28 -1.08 -18.49
C ARG A 6 14.19 -1.58 -17.55
N LEU A 7 13.50 -0.65 -16.92
CA LEU A 7 12.27 -0.93 -16.18
C LEU A 7 11.12 -0.98 -17.19
N GLY A 8 10.29 -2.03 -17.13
CA GLY A 8 9.02 -2.06 -17.85
C GLY A 8 8.07 -0.97 -17.32
N ASN A 9 6.93 -0.77 -17.96
CA ASN A 9 5.91 0.14 -17.44
C ASN A 9 5.52 -0.28 -16.01
N GLN A 10 5.77 0.60 -15.04
CA GLN A 10 5.49 0.35 -13.62
C GLN A 10 4.04 0.70 -13.26
N TYR A 11 3.29 1.33 -14.17
CA TYR A 11 1.93 1.75 -13.98
C TYR A 11 0.92 0.77 -14.60
N PRO A 12 -0.28 0.63 -14.02
CA PRO A 12 -1.37 -0.11 -14.65
C PRO A 12 -1.65 0.41 -16.06
N THR A 13 -1.85 -0.51 -17.00
CA THR A 13 -2.23 -0.15 -18.38
C THR A 13 -3.65 0.37 -18.48
N GLN A 14 -4.50 0.05 -17.50
CA GLN A 14 -5.85 0.58 -17.34
C GLN A 14 -6.09 0.89 -15.87
N SER A 15 -6.74 2.02 -15.61
CA SER A 15 -7.13 2.44 -14.27
C SER A 15 -8.50 3.12 -14.34
N VAL A 16 -9.35 2.80 -13.36
CA VAL A 16 -10.64 3.46 -13.17
C VAL A 16 -10.65 3.96 -11.74
N ILE A 17 -10.26 5.22 -11.58
CA ILE A 17 -10.13 5.88 -10.29
C ILE A 17 -11.12 7.05 -10.29
N ILE A 18 -12.11 6.99 -9.40
CA ILE A 18 -13.00 8.12 -9.10
C ILE A 18 -12.12 9.33 -8.73
N PRO A 19 -12.37 10.53 -9.30
CA PRO A 19 -11.61 11.73 -8.96
C PRO A 19 -11.68 12.04 -7.45
N PHE A 20 -10.54 12.44 -6.89
CA PHE A 20 -10.40 12.84 -5.49
C PHE A 20 -9.30 13.91 -5.36
N THR A 21 -9.33 14.66 -4.26
CA THR A 21 -8.36 15.72 -3.95
C THR A 21 -7.53 15.43 -2.71
N GLU A 22 -8.07 14.65 -1.76
CA GLU A 22 -7.41 14.29 -0.51
C GLU A 22 -7.13 12.78 -0.44
N SER A 23 -6.01 12.42 0.18
CA SER A 23 -5.64 11.04 0.44
C SER A 23 -4.87 10.95 1.76
N ARG A 24 -5.12 9.90 2.53
CA ARG A 24 -4.37 9.56 3.75
C ARG A 24 -3.02 8.85 3.46
N SER A 25 -2.67 8.65 2.19
CA SER A 25 -1.50 7.88 1.77
C SER A 25 -0.16 8.43 2.25
N GLU A 26 0.02 9.76 2.32
CA GLU A 26 1.30 10.34 2.74
C GLU A 26 1.61 10.04 4.21
N GLU A 27 0.59 10.03 5.06
CA GLU A 27 0.74 9.63 6.46
C GLU A 27 1.15 8.15 6.57
N ALA A 28 0.47 7.29 5.80
CA ALA A 28 0.79 5.86 5.73
C ALA A 28 2.20 5.58 5.22
N ILE A 29 2.64 6.32 4.20
CA ILE A 29 4.02 6.25 3.69
C ILE A 29 5.00 6.72 4.76
N GLY A 30 4.69 7.81 5.47
CA GLY A 30 5.53 8.31 6.55
C GLY A 30 5.71 7.29 7.68
N PHE A 31 4.68 6.54 8.06
CA PHE A 31 4.81 5.44 9.02
C PHE A 31 5.66 4.30 8.47
N TYR A 32 5.44 3.90 7.23
CA TYR A 32 6.22 2.85 6.59
C TYR A 32 7.70 3.21 6.46
N GLU A 33 8.04 4.46 6.14
CA GLU A 33 9.43 4.91 5.97
C GLU A 33 10.20 5.01 7.29
N LYS A 34 9.52 5.15 8.44
CA LYS A 34 10.18 5.06 9.76
C LYS A 34 10.84 3.71 10.02
N THR A 35 10.35 2.65 9.37
CA THR A 35 10.95 1.31 9.41
C THR A 35 12.32 1.20 8.70
N GLY A 36 12.76 2.28 8.05
CA GLY A 36 13.99 2.31 7.24
C GLY A 36 13.81 1.74 5.83
N LEU A 37 12.58 1.40 5.44
CA LEU A 37 12.23 0.94 4.10
C LEU A 37 11.77 2.10 3.21
N GLU A 38 12.04 1.99 1.91
CA GLU A 38 11.56 2.96 0.93
C GLU A 38 10.42 2.37 0.09
N SER A 39 9.43 3.20 -0.22
CA SER A 39 8.34 2.85 -1.14
C SER A 39 8.67 3.28 -2.58
N TYR A 40 8.38 2.40 -3.53
CA TYR A 40 8.52 2.70 -4.95
C TYR A 40 7.50 3.75 -5.39
N GLU A 41 7.85 4.59 -6.36
CA GLU A 41 6.98 5.66 -6.88
C GLU A 41 5.58 5.13 -7.28
N TRP A 42 5.51 4.02 -8.02
CA TRP A 42 4.23 3.43 -8.42
C TRP A 42 3.39 2.91 -7.22
N GLN A 43 4.04 2.51 -6.11
CA GLN A 43 3.32 2.12 -4.89
C GLN A 43 2.68 3.33 -4.23
N ARG A 44 3.39 4.47 -4.19
CA ARG A 44 2.86 5.74 -3.66
C ARG A 44 1.66 6.20 -4.47
N GLU A 45 1.80 6.21 -5.81
CA GLU A 45 0.70 6.60 -6.71
C GLU A 45 -0.51 5.67 -6.59
N MET A 46 -0.29 4.36 -6.45
CA MET A 46 -1.38 3.42 -6.19
C MET A 46 -2.04 3.65 -4.84
N LEU A 47 -1.25 3.85 -3.79
CA LEU A 47 -1.73 4.05 -2.42
C LEU A 47 -2.57 5.32 -2.30
N LYS A 48 -2.25 6.38 -3.05
CA LYS A 48 -3.08 7.60 -3.13
C LYS A 48 -4.53 7.29 -3.49
N GLY A 49 -4.75 6.45 -4.51
CA GLY A 49 -6.09 6.03 -4.89
C GLY A 49 -6.73 5.08 -3.87
N VAL A 50 -5.95 4.19 -3.27
CA VAL A 50 -6.44 3.24 -2.24
C VAL A 50 -6.95 3.99 -1.01
N MET A 51 -6.27 5.06 -0.61
CA MET A 51 -6.53 5.81 0.63
C MET A 51 -7.16 7.19 0.37
N ALA A 52 -7.82 7.35 -0.78
CA ALA A 52 -8.53 8.57 -1.15
C ALA A 52 -9.76 8.79 -0.25
N VAL A 53 -9.94 10.02 0.21
CA VAL A 53 -11.10 10.45 1.01
C VAL A 53 -11.81 11.64 0.38
N ASP A 54 -13.10 11.75 0.61
CA ASP A 54 -13.92 12.89 0.19
C ASP A 54 -13.92 14.02 1.24
N ASP A 55 -14.66 15.08 0.96
CA ASP A 55 -14.75 16.27 1.83
C ASP A 55 -15.37 15.97 3.21
N ASP A 56 -16.13 14.86 3.33
CA ASP A 56 -16.71 14.37 4.59
C ASP A 56 -15.74 13.41 5.32
N GLY A 57 -14.55 13.16 4.76
CA GLY A 57 -13.55 12.25 5.28
C GLY A 57 -13.88 10.77 5.07
N LEU A 58 -14.85 10.45 4.21
CA LEU A 58 -15.23 9.08 3.88
C LEU A 58 -14.37 8.54 2.75
N TRP A 59 -14.19 7.21 2.70
CA TRP A 59 -13.45 6.58 1.62
C TRP A 59 -14.14 6.77 0.27
N VAL A 60 -13.43 7.40 -0.69
CA VAL A 60 -13.91 7.56 -2.06
C VAL A 60 -14.14 6.18 -2.70
N HIS A 61 -13.20 5.26 -2.47
CA HIS A 61 -13.26 3.89 -2.98
C HIS A 61 -13.51 2.90 -1.84
N GLN A 62 -14.77 2.60 -1.55
CA GLN A 62 -15.11 1.56 -0.56
C GLN A 62 -14.57 0.16 -0.93
N LYS A 63 -14.30 -0.07 -2.22
CA LYS A 63 -13.68 -1.29 -2.74
C LYS A 63 -12.59 -0.89 -3.71
N PHE A 64 -11.38 -1.39 -3.49
CA PHE A 64 -10.24 -1.14 -4.34
C PHE A 64 -9.60 -2.47 -4.77
N GLY A 65 -9.22 -2.58 -6.04
CA GLY A 65 -8.61 -3.78 -6.59
C GLY A 65 -7.57 -3.43 -7.65
N TYR A 66 -6.47 -4.17 -7.66
CA TYR A 66 -5.41 -4.03 -8.66
C TYR A 66 -4.89 -5.40 -9.10
N SER A 67 -4.57 -5.52 -10.38
CA SER A 67 -3.96 -6.72 -10.98
C SER A 67 -2.53 -6.38 -11.40
N LEU A 68 -1.55 -6.95 -10.68
CA LEU A 68 -0.14 -6.68 -10.90
C LEU A 68 0.68 -7.97 -11.01
N PRO A 69 1.77 -7.97 -11.79
CA PRO A 69 2.67 -9.10 -11.93
C PRO A 69 3.16 -9.69 -10.60
N ARG A 70 3.64 -10.93 -10.65
CA ARG A 70 4.20 -11.62 -9.48
C ARG A 70 5.52 -10.96 -9.07
N ARG A 71 5.80 -10.91 -7.76
CA ARG A 71 7.04 -10.34 -7.17
C ARG A 71 7.27 -8.85 -7.44
N ASN A 72 6.22 -8.09 -7.75
CA ASN A 72 6.33 -6.65 -7.96
C ASN A 72 6.36 -5.82 -6.66
N GLY A 73 6.25 -6.43 -5.48
CA GLY A 73 6.12 -5.67 -4.22
C GLY A 73 4.69 -5.17 -3.93
N LYS A 74 3.67 -5.72 -4.59
CA LYS A 74 2.26 -5.28 -4.44
C LYS A 74 1.64 -5.46 -3.04
N THR A 75 2.24 -6.29 -2.21
CA THR A 75 1.76 -6.51 -0.84
C THR A 75 2.18 -5.37 0.09
N GLU A 76 3.27 -4.66 -0.21
CA GLU A 76 3.73 -3.54 0.64
C GLU A 76 2.68 -2.41 0.71
N ILE A 77 1.87 -2.22 -0.34
CA ILE A 77 0.74 -1.27 -0.33
C ILE A 77 -0.26 -1.63 0.77
N VAL A 78 -0.52 -2.93 0.97
CA VAL A 78 -1.41 -3.41 2.02
C VAL A 78 -0.80 -3.15 3.40
N TYR A 79 0.52 -3.38 3.56
CA TYR A 79 1.21 -3.13 4.82
C TYR A 79 1.26 -1.64 5.18
N MET A 80 1.46 -0.74 4.21
CA MET A 80 1.41 0.71 4.45
C MET A 80 0.04 1.12 5.00
N LEU A 81 -1.04 0.60 4.40
CA LEU A 81 -2.41 0.83 4.88
C LEU A 81 -2.63 0.24 6.27
N GLU A 82 -2.17 -0.99 6.50
CA GLU A 82 -2.34 -1.68 7.80
C GLU A 82 -1.58 -0.97 8.93
N LEU A 83 -0.35 -0.52 8.69
CA LEU A 83 0.42 0.28 9.65
C LEU A 83 -0.34 1.56 9.99
N TRP A 84 -0.77 2.31 8.98
CA TRP A 84 -1.57 3.52 9.19
C TRP A 84 -2.84 3.22 10.00
N ALA A 85 -3.58 2.19 9.62
CA ALA A 85 -4.84 1.86 10.28
C ALA A 85 -4.63 1.46 11.74
N LEU A 86 -3.55 0.75 12.06
CA LEU A 86 -3.18 0.43 13.45
C LEU A 86 -2.81 1.68 14.26
N GLU A 87 -2.05 2.61 13.68
CA GLU A 87 -1.73 3.91 14.31
C GLU A 87 -2.98 4.75 14.58
N GLN A 88 -3.99 4.66 13.70
CA GLN A 88 -5.31 5.29 13.92
C GLN A 88 -6.21 4.52 14.91
N GLY A 89 -5.76 3.40 15.47
CA GLY A 89 -6.55 2.57 16.39
C GLY A 89 -7.66 1.77 15.72
N LEU A 90 -7.59 1.53 14.41
CA LEU A 90 -8.55 0.75 13.65
C LEU A 90 -8.27 -0.75 13.73
N SER A 91 -9.31 -1.56 13.55
CA SER A 91 -9.19 -3.02 13.42
C SER A 91 -9.14 -3.42 11.94
N ILE A 92 -8.13 -4.21 11.56
CA ILE A 92 -7.95 -4.69 10.17
C ILE A 92 -7.97 -6.22 10.13
N LEU A 93 -8.66 -6.77 9.13
CA LEU A 93 -8.64 -8.20 8.82
C LEU A 93 -7.84 -8.45 7.54
N HIS A 94 -6.58 -8.89 7.70
CA HIS A 94 -5.77 -9.36 6.58
C HIS A 94 -6.17 -10.79 6.19
N THR A 95 -6.55 -11.01 4.93
CA THR A 95 -6.88 -12.36 4.43
C THR A 95 -6.04 -12.74 3.23
N ALA A 96 -5.67 -14.02 3.15
CA ALA A 96 -5.03 -14.62 2.00
C ALA A 96 -5.63 -16.01 1.76
N HIS A 97 -5.50 -16.52 0.55
CA HIS A 97 -6.03 -17.83 0.18
C HIS A 97 -5.44 -19.00 0.98
N ARG A 98 -4.19 -18.85 1.47
CA ARG A 98 -3.52 -19.85 2.31
C ARG A 98 -3.21 -19.25 3.69
N ILE A 99 -3.48 -20.03 4.75
CA ILE A 99 -3.20 -19.64 6.14
C ILE A 99 -1.72 -19.26 6.32
N SER A 100 -0.81 -20.01 5.72
CA SER A 100 0.63 -19.71 5.81
C SER A 100 0.99 -18.35 5.20
N THR A 101 0.27 -17.90 4.17
CA THR A 101 0.47 -16.58 3.55
C THR A 101 -0.09 -15.47 4.43
N SER A 102 -1.25 -15.66 5.05
CA SER A 102 -1.77 -14.71 6.04
C SER A 102 -0.82 -14.59 7.22
N HIS A 103 -0.33 -15.72 7.75
CA HIS A 103 0.62 -15.72 8.88
C HIS A 103 1.94 -15.04 8.52
N SER A 104 2.50 -15.30 7.33
CA SER A 104 3.72 -14.59 6.90
C SER A 104 3.53 -13.08 6.76
N SER A 105 2.33 -12.65 6.39
CA SER A 105 1.99 -11.23 6.26
C SER A 105 1.87 -10.58 7.64
N PHE A 106 1.25 -11.28 8.59
CA PHE A 106 1.19 -10.88 10.00
C PHE A 106 2.58 -10.72 10.62
N GLU A 107 3.46 -11.72 10.51
CA GLU A 107 4.82 -11.64 11.05
C GLU A 107 5.61 -10.48 10.43
N LYS A 108 5.36 -10.19 9.16
CA LYS A 108 6.02 -9.09 8.45
C LYS A 108 5.54 -7.72 8.94
N LEU A 109 4.22 -7.54 9.09
CA LEU A 109 3.64 -6.31 9.65
C LEU A 109 4.10 -6.10 11.10
N LYS A 110 4.11 -7.17 11.92
CA LYS A 110 4.62 -7.13 13.28
C LYS A 110 6.06 -6.65 13.33
N LYS A 111 6.92 -7.20 12.47
CA LYS A 111 8.30 -6.75 12.36
C LYS A 111 8.39 -5.26 12.01
N TYR A 112 7.58 -4.79 11.07
CA TYR A 112 7.58 -3.36 10.71
C TYR A 112 7.20 -2.46 11.89
N LEU A 113 6.26 -2.88 12.74
CA LEU A 113 5.92 -2.15 13.98
C LEU A 113 7.04 -2.19 15.03
N GLU A 114 7.85 -3.25 15.06
CA GLU A 114 9.01 -3.34 15.94
C GLU A 114 10.19 -2.49 15.43
N ASP A 115 10.27 -2.28 14.12
CA ASP A 115 11.32 -1.50 13.45
C ASP A 115 10.98 0.01 13.34
N SER A 116 9.73 0.41 13.59
CA SER A 116 9.23 1.79 13.42
C SER A 116 9.50 2.75 14.59
#